data_AF-A0A3D2PTH4-F1
#
_entry.id   AF-A0A3D2PTH4-F1
#
_cell.length_a   1.000
_cell.length_b   1.000
_cell.length_c   1.000
_cell.angle_alpha   90.00
_cell.angle_beta   90.00
_cell.angle_gamma   90.00
#
_symmetry.space_group_name_H-M   'P 1'
#
loop_
_entity.id
_entity.type
_entity.pdbx_description
1 polymer ?
#
loop_
_entity_poly.entity_id
_entity_poly.type
_entity_poly.pdbx_seq_one_letter_code
_entity_poly.pdbx_strand_id
1 'polypeptide(L)'
;MLEEICKALSEETNIRENLIELKKSIKNQDALKEWKEYHAKHPVLYAFLSSEDAKIRKNAALILGETNESGAAKALFEAYQKEGTRFVKSAYLTAMNGLDIEDYQNALEERYQELLAEVPAENEKKHRTEELHALDKLLGGQNQNKKHRFTGYEEEVEVLLTTNPAYREITAEQIKKDRPVLVPAGVKVKTTHLRDVIKIRTFREMLLMLSGGHRIAAEPEAVAEAFAKSNLMELLNRLHEGNPPFRFRMEVRGIAPEEKGSFIRKAAAALEDLTGHQLLNTVDGYEIELRLTKNADGTLYPSCKLFTIPMRRFSYRKESIAASIHPANAALFMKLAEHYLKKGAQVLDPCCGVGTMLIERDLLVPAGDMYGLDIFGEAVIKARENAKAAGRQINYINRDFFDFTHKYLFDEIITNMPLRGKKTREEQDAFYSQFFDCAGKFLKNGGHMILYSNEGGFVKKQLRRHTEYRLIDEFCIREKEGFYLFIVGKKG
;
A
#
# COMPACT_ATOMS: atom_id res chain seq x y z
N MET A 1 -35.39 35.30 -5.54
CA MET A 1 -34.59 34.26 -6.23
C MET A 1 -35.12 32.84 -5.98
N LEU A 2 -35.03 32.25 -4.78
CA LEU A 2 -35.58 30.88 -4.58
C LEU A 2 -37.09 30.83 -4.79
N GLU A 3 -37.83 31.78 -4.23
CA GLU A 3 -39.28 31.92 -4.41
C GLU A 3 -39.70 32.07 -5.89
N GLU A 4 -38.91 32.80 -6.69
CA GLU A 4 -39.14 32.96 -8.14
C GLU A 4 -38.90 31.64 -8.89
N ILE A 5 -37.85 30.90 -8.53
CA ILE A 5 -37.55 29.58 -9.09
C ILE A 5 -38.67 28.61 -8.75
N CYS A 6 -39.10 28.57 -7.49
CA CYS A 6 -40.19 27.73 -7.00
C CYS A 6 -41.50 28.01 -7.75
N LYS A 7 -41.87 29.29 -7.90
CA LYS A 7 -43.06 29.70 -8.66
C LYS A 7 -42.95 29.31 -10.12
N ALA A 8 -41.81 29.56 -10.76
CA ALA A 8 -41.60 29.22 -12.17
C ALA A 8 -41.69 27.71 -12.42
N LEU A 9 -41.20 26.88 -11.49
CA LEU A 9 -41.37 25.42 -11.54
C LEU A 9 -42.83 24.99 -11.40
N SER A 10 -43.59 25.62 -10.50
CA SER A 10 -45.04 25.34 -10.35
C SER A 10 -45.87 25.79 -11.55
N GLU A 11 -45.41 26.81 -12.27
CA GLU A 11 -46.03 27.29 -13.52
C GLU A 11 -45.48 26.57 -14.77
N GLU A 12 -44.61 25.57 -14.60
CA GLU A 12 -43.97 24.80 -15.67
C GLU A 12 -43.19 25.67 -16.69
N THR A 13 -42.67 26.81 -16.25
CA THR A 13 -41.90 27.75 -17.08
C THR A 13 -40.40 27.51 -16.95
N ASN A 14 -39.68 27.47 -18.08
CA ASN A 14 -38.22 27.32 -18.15
C ASN A 14 -37.67 26.22 -17.20
N ILE A 15 -38.35 25.06 -17.17
CA ILE A 15 -38.16 24.01 -16.16
C ILE A 15 -36.69 23.59 -16.07
N ARG A 16 -36.01 23.41 -17.21
CA ARG A 16 -34.62 22.97 -17.25
C ARG A 16 -33.68 23.98 -16.58
N GLU A 17 -33.76 25.27 -16.93
CA GLU A 17 -32.92 26.31 -16.32
C GLU A 17 -33.20 26.40 -14.81
N ASN A 18 -34.48 26.40 -14.44
CA ASN A 18 -34.90 26.53 -13.04
C ASN A 18 -34.47 25.34 -12.17
N LEU A 19 -34.53 24.10 -12.67
CA LEU A 19 -34.01 22.93 -11.95
C LEU A 19 -32.47 22.98 -11.79
N ILE A 20 -31.74 23.46 -12.80
CA ILE A 20 -30.29 23.61 -12.71
C ILE A 20 -29.93 24.63 -11.63
N GLU A 21 -30.64 25.76 -11.60
CA GLU A 21 -30.38 26.83 -10.65
C GLU A 21 -30.83 26.47 -9.22
N LEU A 22 -31.98 25.79 -9.09
CA LEU A 22 -32.46 25.25 -7.83
C LEU A 22 -31.43 24.27 -7.24
N LYS A 23 -30.94 23.33 -8.04
CA LYS A 23 -29.94 22.34 -7.61
C LYS A 23 -28.64 22.98 -7.12
N LYS A 24 -28.22 24.11 -7.70
CA LYS A 24 -27.08 24.88 -7.17
C LYS A 24 -27.42 25.58 -5.86
N SER A 25 -28.62 26.16 -5.78
CA SER A 25 -29.07 26.96 -4.63
C SER A 25 -29.24 26.11 -3.37
N ILE A 26 -29.83 24.92 -3.47
CA ILE A 26 -30.07 24.02 -2.33
C ILE A 26 -28.80 23.37 -1.75
N LYS A 27 -27.62 23.66 -2.30
CA LYS A 27 -26.36 23.33 -1.63
C LYS A 27 -26.17 24.12 -0.33
N ASN A 28 -26.86 25.25 -0.20
CA ASN A 28 -26.99 25.99 1.05
C ASN A 28 -28.11 25.37 1.90
N GLN A 29 -27.85 25.11 3.18
CA GLN A 29 -28.81 24.44 4.08
C GLN A 29 -30.09 25.26 4.34
N ASP A 30 -30.01 26.58 4.36
CA ASP A 30 -31.18 27.46 4.55
C ASP A 30 -32.08 27.40 3.32
N ALA A 31 -31.49 27.46 2.12
CA ALA A 31 -32.21 27.33 0.86
C ALA A 31 -32.82 25.93 0.69
N LEU A 32 -32.13 24.87 1.14
CA LEU A 32 -32.68 23.51 1.15
C LEU A 32 -33.89 23.41 2.07
N LYS A 33 -33.84 24.04 3.25
CA LYS A 33 -34.97 24.06 4.18
C LYS A 33 -36.19 24.77 3.59
N GLU A 34 -35.98 25.95 3.02
CA GLU A 34 -37.03 26.73 2.34
C GLU A 34 -37.63 25.94 1.16
N TRP A 35 -36.77 25.28 0.37
CA TRP A 35 -37.21 24.39 -0.70
C TRP A 35 -38.08 23.23 -0.18
N LYS A 36 -37.67 22.55 0.89
CA LYS A 36 -38.44 21.44 1.49
C LYS A 36 -39.83 21.91 1.92
N GLU A 37 -39.92 23.08 2.55
CA GLU A 37 -41.19 23.67 2.97
C GLU A 37 -42.10 24.02 1.79
N TYR A 38 -41.52 24.53 0.69
CA TYR A 38 -42.25 24.79 -0.54
C TYR A 38 -42.72 23.50 -1.22
N HIS A 39 -41.81 22.54 -1.39
CA HIS A 39 -42.08 21.28 -2.09
C HIS A 39 -43.13 20.42 -1.36
N ALA A 40 -43.15 20.45 -0.03
CA ALA A 40 -44.19 19.78 0.76
C ALA A 40 -45.61 20.30 0.45
N LYS A 41 -45.75 21.55 -0.02
CA LYS A 41 -47.03 22.14 -0.47
C LYS A 41 -47.24 21.98 -1.97
N HIS A 42 -46.15 21.91 -2.73
CA HIS A 42 -46.13 21.86 -4.19
C HIS A 42 -45.18 20.75 -4.68
N PRO A 43 -45.65 19.48 -4.74
CA PRO A 43 -44.82 18.32 -5.05
C PRO A 43 -44.48 18.20 -6.55
N VAL A 44 -44.02 19.29 -7.17
CA VAL A 44 -43.82 19.44 -8.63
C VAL A 44 -42.77 18.48 -9.21
N LEU A 45 -41.75 18.10 -8.42
CA LEU A 45 -40.69 17.20 -8.86
C LEU A 45 -41.17 15.83 -9.30
N TYR A 46 -42.22 15.29 -8.66
CA TYR A 46 -42.74 13.97 -8.99
C TYR A 46 -43.25 13.91 -10.43
N ALA A 47 -43.90 14.98 -10.92
CA ALA A 47 -44.33 15.09 -12.31
C ALA A 47 -43.12 15.15 -13.27
N PHE A 48 -42.07 15.87 -12.89
CA PHE A 48 -40.87 16.04 -13.71
C PHE A 48 -40.04 14.76 -13.87
N LEU A 49 -40.23 13.74 -13.02
CA LEU A 49 -39.63 12.43 -13.23
C LEU A 49 -40.15 11.72 -14.49
N SER A 50 -41.30 12.13 -15.02
CA SER A 50 -41.91 11.58 -16.24
C SER A 50 -41.75 12.51 -17.47
N SER A 51 -40.94 13.57 -17.37
CA SER A 51 -40.71 14.50 -18.48
C SER A 51 -40.05 13.80 -19.68
N GLU A 52 -40.38 14.22 -20.89
CA GLU A 52 -39.71 13.76 -22.12
C GLU A 52 -38.22 14.17 -22.15
N ASP A 53 -37.83 15.27 -21.51
CA ASP A 53 -36.44 15.74 -21.45
C ASP A 53 -35.63 15.00 -20.37
N ALA A 54 -34.65 14.21 -20.81
CA ALA A 54 -33.74 13.47 -19.96
C ALA A 54 -32.99 14.33 -18.92
N LYS A 55 -32.66 15.60 -19.23
CA LYS A 55 -32.00 16.49 -18.27
C LYS A 55 -32.96 17.03 -17.21
N ILE A 56 -34.25 17.19 -17.55
CA ILE A 56 -35.29 17.55 -16.56
C ILE A 56 -35.41 16.40 -15.58
N ARG A 57 -35.61 15.16 -16.06
CA ARG A 57 -35.68 13.96 -15.23
C ARG A 57 -34.46 13.81 -14.31
N LYS A 58 -33.25 13.94 -14.87
CA LYS A 58 -31.99 13.87 -14.12
C LYS A 58 -31.92 14.86 -12.97
N ASN A 59 -32.24 16.14 -13.22
CA ASN A 59 -32.14 17.16 -12.18
C ASN A 59 -33.28 17.05 -11.17
N ALA A 60 -34.50 16.72 -11.61
CA ALA A 60 -35.62 16.50 -10.71
C ALA A 60 -35.35 15.35 -9.73
N ALA A 61 -34.81 14.22 -10.21
CA ALA A 61 -34.42 13.10 -9.38
C ALA A 61 -33.40 13.50 -8.31
N LEU A 62 -32.33 14.19 -8.70
CA LEU A 62 -31.28 14.62 -7.77
C LEU A 62 -31.78 15.63 -6.73
N ILE A 63 -32.69 16.54 -7.10
CA ILE A 63 -33.29 17.48 -6.14
C ILE A 63 -34.24 16.75 -5.19
N LEU A 64 -35.02 15.78 -5.69
CA LEU A 64 -35.97 15.00 -4.89
C LEU A 64 -35.24 14.17 -3.83
N GLY A 65 -34.06 13.62 -4.16
CA GLY A 65 -33.23 12.90 -3.19
C GLY A 65 -32.82 13.74 -1.97
N GLU A 66 -32.63 15.05 -2.13
CA GLU A 66 -32.21 15.94 -1.04
C GLU A 66 -33.35 16.26 -0.06
N THR A 67 -34.61 15.95 -0.41
CA THR A 67 -35.77 16.30 0.42
C THR A 67 -35.95 15.36 1.62
N ASN A 68 -35.49 14.11 1.54
CA ASN A 68 -35.67 13.05 2.54
C ASN A 68 -37.14 12.77 2.89
N GLU A 69 -38.05 12.95 1.92
CA GLU A 69 -39.46 12.65 2.10
C GLU A 69 -39.74 11.15 1.98
N SER A 70 -40.72 10.65 2.74
CA SER A 70 -41.08 9.21 2.74
C SER A 70 -41.52 8.68 1.36
N GLY A 71 -42.07 9.53 0.48
CA GLY A 71 -42.48 9.14 -0.87
C GLY A 71 -41.36 9.16 -1.92
N ALA A 72 -40.22 9.78 -1.61
CA ALA A 72 -39.17 10.03 -2.59
C ALA A 72 -38.52 8.73 -3.08
N ALA A 73 -38.20 7.79 -2.19
CA ALA A 73 -37.55 6.52 -2.55
C ALA A 73 -38.38 5.71 -3.56
N LYS A 74 -39.68 5.59 -3.30
CA LYS A 74 -40.62 4.91 -4.19
C LYS A 74 -40.65 5.54 -5.58
N ALA A 75 -40.83 6.86 -5.64
CA ALA A 75 -40.93 7.57 -6.92
C ALA A 75 -39.62 7.50 -7.72
N LEU A 76 -38.47 7.62 -7.04
CA LEU A 76 -37.15 7.49 -7.66
C LEU A 76 -36.91 6.08 -8.21
N PHE A 77 -37.28 5.05 -7.45
CA PHE A 77 -37.12 3.66 -7.88
C PHE A 77 -38.03 3.33 -9.07
N GLU A 78 -39.32 3.70 -9.03
CA GLU A 78 -40.25 3.50 -10.15
C GLU A 78 -39.79 4.23 -11.42
N ALA A 79 -39.26 5.45 -11.28
CA ALA A 79 -38.71 6.21 -12.39
C ALA A 79 -37.42 5.59 -12.93
N TYR A 80 -36.54 5.10 -12.06
CA TYR A 80 -35.33 4.36 -12.43
C TYR A 80 -35.63 3.10 -13.25
N GLN A 81 -36.66 2.34 -12.88
CA GLN A 81 -37.08 1.15 -13.61
C GLN A 81 -37.55 1.47 -15.03
N LYS A 82 -38.25 2.60 -15.22
CA LYS A 82 -38.77 3.04 -16.52
C LYS A 82 -37.75 3.79 -17.37
N GLU A 83 -36.64 4.23 -16.79
CA GLU A 83 -35.65 5.05 -17.48
C GLU A 83 -34.89 4.25 -18.55
N GLY A 84 -35.11 4.58 -19.82
CA GLY A 84 -34.36 4.02 -20.94
C GLY A 84 -33.02 4.72 -21.21
N THR A 85 -32.84 5.94 -20.70
CA THR A 85 -31.67 6.78 -20.97
C THR A 85 -30.54 6.45 -20.00
N ARG A 86 -29.55 5.67 -20.45
CA ARG A 86 -28.43 5.16 -19.62
C ARG A 86 -27.72 6.23 -18.78
N PHE A 87 -27.43 7.41 -19.32
CA PHE A 87 -26.73 8.48 -18.58
C PHE A 87 -27.56 9.15 -17.46
N VAL A 88 -28.86 8.84 -17.38
CA VAL A 88 -29.76 9.34 -16.33
C VAL A 88 -29.91 8.32 -15.20
N LYS A 89 -29.82 7.01 -15.49
CA LYS A 89 -30.00 5.92 -14.52
C LYS A 89 -29.20 6.09 -13.23
N SER A 90 -27.91 6.42 -13.34
CA SER A 90 -27.03 6.63 -12.17
C SER A 90 -27.47 7.79 -11.28
N ALA A 91 -28.19 8.79 -11.82
CA ALA A 91 -28.69 9.93 -11.04
C ALA A 91 -29.81 9.54 -10.08
N TYR A 92 -30.72 8.63 -10.49
CA TYR A 92 -31.77 8.11 -9.62
C TYR A 92 -31.18 7.32 -8.44
N LEU A 93 -30.25 6.42 -8.75
CA LEU A 93 -29.53 5.63 -7.75
C LEU A 93 -28.76 6.53 -6.78
N THR A 94 -28.14 7.59 -7.30
CA THR A 94 -27.45 8.59 -6.47
C THR A 94 -28.42 9.34 -5.56
N ALA A 95 -29.59 9.72 -6.07
CA ALA A 95 -30.63 10.44 -5.32
C ALA A 95 -31.25 9.59 -4.20
N MET A 96 -31.25 8.26 -4.32
CA MET A 96 -31.73 7.37 -3.26
C MET A 96 -30.73 7.19 -2.11
N ASN A 97 -29.50 7.71 -2.21
CA ASN A 97 -28.54 7.63 -1.10
C ASN A 97 -29.07 8.35 0.14
N GLY A 98 -29.16 7.62 1.26
CA GLY A 98 -29.64 8.16 2.54
C GLY A 98 -31.16 8.16 2.70
N LEU A 99 -31.90 7.69 1.69
CA LEU A 99 -33.32 7.35 1.82
C LEU A 99 -33.48 5.90 2.33
N ASP A 100 -34.65 5.60 2.87
CA ASP A 100 -35.04 4.23 3.17
C ASP A 100 -35.38 3.48 1.87
N ILE A 101 -34.65 2.40 1.60
CA ILE A 101 -34.76 1.59 0.39
C ILE A 101 -34.98 0.10 0.67
N GLU A 102 -35.35 -0.26 1.90
CA GLU A 102 -35.48 -1.67 2.33
C GLU A 102 -36.36 -2.49 1.37
N ASP A 103 -37.49 -1.91 0.94
CA ASP A 103 -38.43 -2.54 0.00
C ASP A 103 -37.85 -2.82 -1.39
N TYR A 104 -36.81 -2.09 -1.81
CA TYR A 104 -36.25 -2.13 -3.16
C TYR A 104 -34.90 -2.84 -3.24
N GLN A 105 -34.34 -3.22 -2.09
CA GLN A 105 -32.98 -3.74 -1.99
C GLN A 105 -32.74 -4.97 -2.88
N ASN A 106 -33.65 -5.94 -2.86
CA ASN A 106 -33.54 -7.16 -3.68
C ASN A 106 -33.48 -6.86 -5.18
N ALA A 107 -34.32 -5.95 -5.67
CA ALA A 107 -34.36 -5.59 -7.09
C ALA A 107 -33.10 -4.80 -7.52
N LEU A 108 -32.57 -3.96 -6.63
CA LEU A 108 -31.31 -3.25 -6.85
C LEU A 108 -30.12 -4.22 -6.87
N GLU A 109 -30.10 -5.24 -6.00
CA GLU A 109 -29.09 -6.31 -5.99
C GLU A 109 -29.15 -7.17 -7.26
N GLU A 110 -30.36 -7.56 -7.70
CA GLU A 110 -30.55 -8.30 -8.95
C GLU A 110 -30.02 -7.49 -10.14
N ARG A 111 -30.39 -6.21 -10.23
CA ARG A 111 -29.91 -5.32 -11.29
C ARG A 111 -28.40 -5.14 -11.26
N TYR A 112 -27.80 -5.08 -10.08
CA TYR A 112 -26.35 -5.05 -9.94
C TYR A 112 -25.69 -6.32 -10.53
N GLN A 113 -26.26 -7.50 -10.29
CA GLN A 113 -25.77 -8.75 -10.87
C GLN A 113 -25.96 -8.82 -12.39
N GLU A 114 -27.11 -8.36 -12.91
CA GLU A 114 -27.34 -8.26 -14.36
C GLU A 114 -26.28 -7.38 -15.02
N LEU A 115 -26.02 -6.19 -14.45
CA LEU A 115 -25.02 -5.28 -14.97
C LEU A 115 -23.63 -5.92 -14.93
N LEU A 116 -23.28 -6.70 -13.91
CA LEU A 116 -21.99 -7.41 -13.87
C LEU A 116 -21.87 -8.47 -14.98
N ALA A 117 -22.97 -9.16 -15.34
CA ALA A 117 -22.99 -10.18 -16.39
C ALA A 117 -23.09 -9.60 -17.81
N GLU A 118 -23.54 -8.35 -17.95
CA GLU A 118 -23.69 -7.66 -19.24
C GLU A 118 -22.32 -7.40 -19.92
N VAL A 119 -22.24 -7.68 -21.23
CA VAL A 119 -21.13 -7.25 -22.09
C VAL A 119 -21.59 -5.99 -22.85
N PRO A 120 -21.27 -4.77 -22.39
CA PRO A 120 -21.78 -3.55 -23.00
C PRO A 120 -21.07 -3.23 -24.33
N ALA A 121 -21.76 -2.51 -25.21
CA ALA A 121 -21.14 -1.83 -26.34
C ALA A 121 -20.13 -0.77 -25.85
N GLU A 122 -19.12 -0.43 -26.65
CA GLU A 122 -18.01 0.44 -26.25
C GLU A 122 -18.49 1.82 -25.72
N ASN A 123 -19.51 2.38 -26.35
CA ASN A 123 -20.13 3.66 -25.98
C ASN A 123 -20.99 3.58 -24.71
N GLU A 124 -21.41 2.40 -24.29
CA GLU A 124 -22.26 2.19 -23.09
C GLU A 124 -21.45 1.81 -21.84
N LYS A 125 -20.18 1.38 -22.00
CA LYS A 125 -19.28 1.00 -20.90
C LYS A 125 -19.28 2.04 -19.78
N LYS A 126 -19.11 3.32 -20.12
CA LYS A 126 -19.08 4.43 -19.15
C LYS A 126 -20.35 4.46 -18.29
N HIS A 127 -21.52 4.41 -18.92
CA HIS A 127 -22.80 4.54 -18.21
C HIS A 127 -23.13 3.30 -17.39
N ARG A 128 -22.78 2.11 -17.89
CA ARG A 128 -22.86 0.87 -17.10
C ARG A 128 -22.01 0.98 -15.84
N THR A 129 -20.78 1.46 -15.96
CA THR A 129 -19.88 1.63 -14.80
C THR A 129 -20.43 2.68 -13.82
N GLU A 130 -20.93 3.81 -14.30
CA GLU A 130 -21.61 4.82 -13.46
C GLU A 130 -22.83 4.23 -12.71
N GLU A 131 -23.62 3.37 -13.37
CA GLU A 131 -24.77 2.69 -12.78
C GLU A 131 -24.35 1.67 -11.70
N LEU A 132 -23.36 0.81 -12.01
CA LEU A 132 -22.76 -0.14 -11.06
C LEU A 132 -22.22 0.57 -9.82
N HIS A 133 -21.60 1.74 -9.98
CA HIS A 133 -21.05 2.50 -8.86
C HIS A 133 -22.11 3.10 -7.96
N ALA A 134 -23.14 3.68 -8.57
CA ALA A 134 -24.24 4.23 -7.79
C ALA A 134 -24.97 3.11 -7.03
N LEU A 135 -25.13 1.92 -7.61
CA LEU A 135 -25.63 0.73 -6.93
C LEU A 135 -24.71 0.23 -5.80
N ASP A 136 -23.40 0.10 -6.04
CA ASP A 136 -22.42 -0.36 -5.02
C ASP A 136 -22.40 0.57 -3.80
N LYS A 137 -22.56 1.88 -4.03
CA LYS A 137 -22.69 2.87 -2.96
C LYS A 137 -24.02 2.74 -2.23
N LEU A 138 -25.11 2.59 -2.96
CA LEU A 138 -26.47 2.54 -2.42
C LEU A 138 -26.72 1.26 -1.60
N LEU A 139 -26.23 0.11 -2.05
CA LEU A 139 -26.37 -1.21 -1.40
C LEU A 139 -25.44 -1.41 -0.19
N GLY A 140 -24.99 -0.31 0.43
CA GLY A 140 -24.16 -0.35 1.64
C GLY A 140 -22.77 -0.94 1.43
N GLY A 141 -22.30 -1.06 0.20
CA GLY A 141 -20.94 -1.53 -0.08
C GLY A 141 -20.64 -2.93 0.44
N GLN A 142 -21.60 -3.86 0.46
CA GLN A 142 -21.28 -5.26 0.75
C GLN A 142 -20.22 -5.82 -0.23
N ASN A 143 -20.10 -5.24 -1.44
CA ASN A 143 -19.00 -5.46 -2.39
C ASN A 143 -17.84 -4.42 -2.30
N GLN A 144 -17.95 -3.37 -1.48
CA GLN A 144 -16.86 -2.41 -1.21
C GLN A 144 -15.65 -3.07 -0.54
N ASN A 145 -15.88 -4.14 0.22
CA ASN A 145 -14.81 -4.89 0.89
C ASN A 145 -14.36 -6.16 0.15
N LYS A 146 -15.05 -6.57 -0.93
CA LYS A 146 -14.67 -7.77 -1.67
C LYS A 146 -13.55 -7.42 -2.64
N LYS A 147 -12.32 -7.74 -2.23
CA LYS A 147 -11.13 -7.52 -3.06
C LYS A 147 -11.09 -8.50 -4.23
N HIS A 148 -10.71 -8.01 -5.40
CA HIS A 148 -10.31 -8.78 -6.57
C HIS A 148 -9.27 -9.82 -6.19
N ARG A 149 -9.47 -11.04 -6.70
CA ARG A 149 -8.53 -12.13 -6.50
C ARG A 149 -7.48 -12.09 -7.60
N PHE A 150 -6.22 -11.91 -7.21
CA PHE A 150 -5.10 -12.02 -8.15
C PHE A 150 -4.93 -13.47 -8.62
N THR A 151 -4.91 -13.66 -9.94
CA THR A 151 -4.78 -14.97 -10.61
C THR A 151 -3.58 -15.03 -11.55
N GLY A 152 -2.97 -13.89 -11.90
CA GLY A 152 -1.87 -13.82 -12.88
C GLY A 152 -0.48 -14.25 -12.38
N TYR A 153 -0.38 -15.35 -11.63
CA TYR A 153 0.91 -15.85 -11.12
C TYR A 153 1.81 -16.46 -12.21
N GLU A 154 1.19 -17.00 -13.25
CA GLU A 154 1.83 -17.64 -14.40
C GLU A 154 1.76 -16.77 -15.68
N GLU A 155 1.09 -15.63 -15.58
CA GLU A 155 0.98 -14.61 -16.62
C GLU A 155 2.29 -13.85 -16.80
N GLU A 156 2.61 -13.45 -18.04
CA GLU A 156 3.80 -12.63 -18.31
C GLU A 156 3.60 -11.22 -17.76
N VAL A 157 4.52 -10.81 -16.88
CA VAL A 157 4.57 -9.48 -16.26
C VAL A 157 5.98 -8.93 -16.25
N GLU A 158 6.12 -7.60 -16.35
CA GLU A 158 7.37 -6.89 -16.09
C GLU A 158 7.29 -6.19 -14.74
N VAL A 159 8.25 -6.47 -13.86
CA VAL A 159 8.28 -5.93 -12.50
C VAL A 159 9.62 -5.29 -12.17
N LEU A 160 9.55 -4.23 -11.37
CA LEU A 160 10.68 -3.63 -10.67
C LEU A 160 10.68 -4.08 -9.21
N LEU A 161 11.70 -4.83 -8.81
CA LEU A 161 12.01 -5.16 -7.43
C LEU A 161 12.91 -4.08 -6.86
N THR A 162 12.39 -3.25 -5.97
CA THR A 162 13.19 -2.21 -5.29
C THR A 162 14.12 -2.83 -4.26
N THR A 163 15.38 -2.40 -4.22
CA THR A 163 16.41 -2.98 -3.34
C THR A 163 17.23 -1.89 -2.66
N ASN A 164 18.23 -2.29 -1.87
CA ASN A 164 19.35 -1.41 -1.59
C ASN A 164 20.11 -1.11 -2.91
N PRO A 165 20.37 0.16 -3.26
CA PRO A 165 21.07 0.52 -4.50
C PRO A 165 22.50 -0.04 -4.62
N ALA A 166 23.18 -0.28 -3.49
CA ALA A 166 24.53 -0.82 -3.48
C ALA A 166 24.59 -2.34 -3.69
N TYR A 167 23.47 -3.06 -3.51
CA TYR A 167 23.43 -4.54 -3.52
C TYR A 167 22.28 -5.10 -4.35
N ARG A 168 22.12 -4.56 -5.57
CA ARG A 168 21.06 -4.98 -6.50
C ARG A 168 21.32 -6.39 -7.03
N GLU A 169 22.59 -6.68 -7.29
CA GLU A 169 23.12 -7.95 -7.75
C GLU A 169 22.75 -9.10 -6.82
N ILE A 170 22.78 -8.90 -5.50
CA ILE A 170 22.38 -9.93 -4.51
C ILE A 170 20.94 -10.38 -4.72
N THR A 171 20.04 -9.46 -5.08
CA THR A 171 18.64 -9.80 -5.41
C THR A 171 18.54 -10.45 -6.79
N ALA A 172 19.29 -9.94 -7.77
CA ALA A 172 19.28 -10.46 -9.13
C ALA A 172 19.78 -11.91 -9.21
N GLU A 173 20.82 -12.27 -8.46
CA GLU A 173 21.37 -13.63 -8.41
C GLU A 173 20.37 -14.67 -7.89
N GLN A 174 19.36 -14.26 -7.12
CA GLN A 174 18.30 -15.16 -6.64
C GLN A 174 17.21 -15.43 -7.69
N ILE A 175 17.19 -14.68 -8.80
CA ILE A 175 16.28 -14.88 -9.92
C ILE A 175 16.93 -15.91 -10.87
N LYS A 176 16.47 -17.17 -10.80
CA LYS A 176 17.12 -18.28 -11.52
C LYS A 176 16.52 -18.61 -12.89
N LYS A 177 15.24 -18.27 -13.11
CA LYS A 177 14.48 -18.69 -14.30
C LYS A 177 14.37 -17.63 -15.38
N ASP A 178 14.72 -16.39 -15.04
CA ASP A 178 14.56 -15.22 -15.90
C ASP A 178 15.86 -14.42 -15.94
N ARG A 179 15.97 -13.49 -16.89
CA ARG A 179 17.13 -12.61 -17.02
C ARG A 179 16.88 -11.27 -16.31
N PRO A 180 17.42 -11.05 -15.10
CA PRO A 180 17.27 -9.77 -14.42
C PRO A 180 18.11 -8.67 -15.09
N VAL A 181 17.62 -7.43 -15.01
CA VAL A 181 18.33 -6.23 -15.44
C VAL A 181 18.51 -5.30 -14.25
N LEU A 182 19.76 -4.96 -13.93
CA LEU A 182 20.07 -4.03 -12.85
C LEU A 182 19.75 -2.60 -13.27
N VAL A 183 19.01 -1.87 -12.44
CA VAL A 183 18.69 -0.44 -12.64
C VAL A 183 18.94 0.33 -11.35
N PRO A 184 19.13 1.65 -11.33
CA PRO A 184 19.46 2.38 -10.10
C PRO A 184 18.51 2.13 -8.92
N ALA A 185 17.22 1.95 -9.20
CA ALA A 185 16.19 1.71 -8.19
C ALA A 185 16.11 0.26 -7.68
N GLY A 186 16.79 -0.70 -8.33
CA GLY A 186 16.61 -2.12 -8.01
C GLY A 186 16.92 -3.08 -9.16
N VAL A 187 16.07 -4.09 -9.30
CA VAL A 187 16.17 -5.13 -10.33
C VAL A 187 14.88 -5.18 -11.13
N LYS A 188 14.98 -5.01 -12.45
CA LYS A 188 13.86 -5.28 -13.37
C LYS A 188 13.89 -6.74 -13.79
N VAL A 189 12.73 -7.36 -13.89
CA VAL A 189 12.60 -8.72 -14.43
C VAL A 189 11.26 -8.84 -15.16
N LYS A 190 11.32 -9.43 -16.35
CA LYS A 190 10.17 -9.89 -17.10
C LYS A 190 10.05 -11.40 -16.86
N THR A 191 8.89 -11.88 -16.39
CA THR A 191 8.76 -13.24 -15.85
C THR A 191 7.33 -13.79 -16.00
N THR A 192 7.21 -15.10 -16.15
CA THR A 192 5.99 -15.91 -15.96
C THR A 192 6.07 -16.76 -14.67
N HIS A 193 7.09 -16.53 -13.86
CA HIS A 193 7.40 -17.29 -12.63
C HIS A 193 7.25 -16.42 -11.38
N LEU A 194 6.19 -15.60 -11.33
CA LEU A 194 6.00 -14.60 -10.29
C LEU A 194 6.01 -15.20 -8.88
N ARG A 195 5.51 -16.44 -8.71
CA ARG A 195 5.56 -17.18 -7.43
C ARG A 195 6.96 -17.36 -6.87
N ASP A 196 7.97 -17.50 -7.72
CA ASP A 196 9.36 -17.66 -7.28
C ASP A 196 9.97 -16.29 -6.97
N VAL A 197 9.66 -15.28 -7.78
CA VAL A 197 10.12 -13.90 -7.55
C VAL A 197 9.63 -13.35 -6.21
N ILE A 198 8.34 -13.51 -5.87
CA ILE A 198 7.78 -12.93 -4.62
C ILE A 198 8.35 -13.55 -3.33
N LYS A 199 8.98 -14.73 -3.42
CA LYS A 199 9.65 -15.40 -2.30
C LYS A 199 11.01 -14.79 -1.97
N ILE A 200 11.65 -14.09 -2.92
CA ILE A 200 12.96 -13.46 -2.72
C ILE A 200 12.88 -12.46 -1.58
N ARG A 201 13.79 -12.60 -0.61
CA ARG A 201 13.73 -11.83 0.65
C ARG A 201 14.47 -10.50 0.59
N THR A 202 15.41 -10.34 -0.33
CA THR A 202 16.32 -9.19 -0.37
C THR A 202 15.77 -7.95 -1.09
N PHE A 203 14.54 -8.01 -1.62
CA PHE A 203 13.85 -6.84 -2.16
C PHE A 203 12.79 -6.28 -1.20
N ARG A 204 12.55 -4.97 -1.29
CA ARG A 204 11.64 -4.22 -0.41
C ARG A 204 10.21 -4.18 -0.92
N GLU A 205 10.01 -3.69 -2.13
CA GLU A 205 8.71 -3.59 -2.80
C GLU A 205 8.82 -4.11 -4.23
N MET A 206 7.74 -4.70 -4.73
CA MET A 206 7.58 -5.09 -6.13
C MET A 206 6.59 -4.13 -6.78
N LEU A 207 6.96 -3.55 -7.91
CA LEU A 207 6.14 -2.63 -8.68
C LEU A 207 5.97 -3.20 -10.09
N LEU A 208 4.73 -3.35 -10.54
CA LEU A 208 4.42 -3.57 -11.94
C LEU A 208 4.85 -2.37 -12.77
N MET A 209 5.50 -2.65 -13.88
CA MET A 209 5.86 -1.65 -14.87
C MET A 209 4.73 -1.44 -15.86
N LEU A 210 4.48 -0.17 -16.18
CA LEU A 210 3.45 0.23 -17.12
C LEU A 210 4.08 0.67 -18.44
N SER A 211 3.40 0.38 -19.55
CA SER A 211 3.69 0.96 -20.86
C SER A 211 3.25 2.43 -20.91
N GLY A 212 3.67 3.18 -21.95
CA GLY A 212 3.10 4.52 -22.19
C GLY A 212 3.88 5.72 -21.64
N GLY A 213 5.17 5.55 -21.30
CA GLY A 213 6.09 6.66 -21.04
C GLY A 213 6.61 6.73 -19.60
N HIS A 214 7.91 6.98 -19.46
CA HIS A 214 8.63 6.98 -18.18
C HIS A 214 9.00 8.38 -17.67
N ARG A 215 8.55 9.41 -18.39
CA ARG A 215 8.84 10.82 -18.15
C ARG A 215 7.58 11.65 -18.39
N ILE A 216 6.68 11.61 -17.42
CA ILE A 216 5.42 12.37 -17.46
C ILE A 216 5.66 13.75 -16.87
N ALA A 217 5.05 14.79 -17.44
CA ALA A 217 5.01 16.10 -16.79
C ALA A 217 4.39 15.98 -15.38
N ALA A 218 4.87 16.77 -14.43
CA ALA A 218 4.35 16.77 -13.06
C ALA A 218 3.03 17.57 -12.96
N GLU A 219 2.09 17.29 -13.86
CA GLU A 219 0.78 17.91 -13.96
C GLU A 219 -0.33 16.86 -13.78
N PRO A 220 -1.42 17.15 -13.03
CA PRO A 220 -2.46 16.17 -12.73
C PRO A 220 -3.08 15.50 -13.96
N GLU A 221 -3.38 16.28 -15.00
CA GLU A 221 -4.01 15.84 -16.23
C GLU A 221 -3.06 14.94 -17.04
N ALA A 222 -1.78 15.31 -17.12
CA ALA A 222 -0.75 14.52 -17.80
C ALA A 222 -0.55 13.16 -17.12
N VAL A 223 -0.59 13.12 -15.78
CA VAL A 223 -0.54 11.88 -15.01
C VAL A 223 -1.76 10.99 -15.27
N ALA A 224 -2.96 11.57 -15.23
CA ALA A 224 -4.19 10.83 -15.48
C ALA A 224 -4.20 10.24 -16.90
N GLU A 225 -3.83 11.04 -17.90
CA GLU A 225 -3.70 10.57 -19.28
C GLU A 225 -2.67 9.44 -19.43
N ALA A 226 -1.51 9.56 -18.77
CA ALA A 226 -0.47 8.56 -18.85
C ALA A 226 -0.93 7.21 -18.27
N PHE A 227 -1.61 7.20 -17.12
CA PHE A 227 -2.20 5.98 -16.58
C PHE A 227 -3.32 5.43 -17.48
N ALA A 228 -4.21 6.29 -17.98
CA ALA A 228 -5.33 5.87 -18.84
C ALA A 228 -4.88 5.28 -20.19
N LYS A 229 -3.80 5.83 -20.77
CA LYS A 229 -3.21 5.35 -22.05
C LYS A 229 -2.21 4.20 -21.87
N SER A 230 -1.80 3.91 -20.64
CA SER A 230 -0.93 2.77 -20.35
C SER A 230 -1.67 1.43 -20.46
N ASN A 231 -0.93 0.33 -20.37
CA ASN A 231 -1.50 -1.00 -20.23
C ASN A 231 -2.05 -1.31 -18.83
N LEU A 232 -2.22 -0.32 -17.93
CA LEU A 232 -2.73 -0.56 -16.57
C LEU A 232 -4.06 -1.32 -16.58
N MET A 233 -5.07 -0.84 -17.30
CA MET A 233 -6.39 -1.50 -17.33
C MET A 233 -6.34 -2.90 -17.93
N GLU A 234 -5.54 -3.10 -18.98
CA GLU A 234 -5.31 -4.42 -19.59
C GLU A 234 -4.68 -5.38 -18.57
N LEU A 235 -3.63 -4.95 -17.87
CA LEU A 235 -2.98 -5.73 -16.81
C LEU A 235 -3.94 -6.07 -15.68
N LEU A 236 -4.75 -5.11 -15.21
CA LEU A 236 -5.67 -5.37 -14.11
C LEU A 236 -6.73 -6.40 -14.47
N ASN A 237 -7.35 -6.27 -15.65
CA ASN A 237 -8.33 -7.23 -16.15
C ASN A 237 -7.71 -8.61 -16.43
N ARG A 238 -6.47 -8.66 -16.92
CA ARG A 238 -5.79 -9.92 -17.23
C ARG A 238 -5.30 -10.66 -15.99
N LEU A 239 -4.84 -9.94 -14.97
CA LEU A 239 -4.18 -10.51 -13.79
C LEU A 239 -5.13 -10.82 -12.61
N HIS A 240 -6.41 -10.46 -12.73
CA HIS A 240 -7.40 -10.65 -11.68
C HIS A 240 -8.66 -11.35 -12.18
N GLU A 241 -9.28 -12.08 -11.27
CA GLU A 241 -10.67 -12.47 -11.41
C GLU A 241 -11.59 -11.37 -10.88
N GLY A 242 -12.67 -11.12 -11.62
CA GLY A 242 -13.62 -10.06 -11.36
C GLY A 242 -13.69 -9.08 -12.52
N ASN A 243 -14.58 -8.11 -12.40
CA ASN A 243 -14.75 -7.03 -13.36
C ASN A 243 -14.51 -5.70 -12.63
N PRO A 244 -14.11 -4.63 -13.35
CA PRO A 244 -14.07 -3.29 -12.80
C PRO A 244 -15.35 -2.91 -12.02
N PRO A 245 -15.25 -2.02 -11.03
CA PRO A 245 -14.11 -1.13 -10.78
C PRO A 245 -12.99 -1.72 -9.95
N PHE A 246 -11.75 -1.39 -10.29
CA PHE A 246 -10.61 -1.60 -9.40
C PHE A 246 -10.38 -0.39 -8.50
N ARG A 247 -10.23 -0.63 -7.20
CA ARG A 247 -10.01 0.43 -6.22
C ARG A 247 -8.53 0.73 -6.07
N PHE A 248 -8.14 1.98 -6.33
CA PHE A 248 -6.76 2.44 -6.26
C PHE A 248 -6.59 3.56 -5.24
N ARG A 249 -5.35 3.78 -4.84
CA ARG A 249 -4.88 5.04 -4.30
C ARG A 249 -3.70 5.56 -5.12
N MET A 250 -3.46 6.86 -5.11
CA MET A 250 -2.24 7.43 -5.66
C MET A 250 -1.23 7.76 -4.57
N GLU A 251 0.04 7.48 -4.83
CA GLU A 251 1.16 7.89 -3.99
C GLU A 251 2.22 8.58 -4.84
N VAL A 252 2.63 9.78 -4.41
CA VAL A 252 3.67 10.55 -5.09
C VAL A 252 4.88 10.72 -4.20
N ARG A 253 6.06 10.37 -4.73
CA ARG A 253 7.36 10.51 -4.08
C ARG A 253 8.19 11.60 -4.75
N GLY A 254 8.69 12.54 -3.95
CA GLY A 254 9.56 13.63 -4.40
C GLY A 254 8.83 14.95 -4.74
N ILE A 255 7.55 15.08 -4.39
CA ILE A 255 6.79 16.34 -4.41
C ILE A 255 6.66 16.87 -2.96
N ALA A 256 6.62 18.19 -2.81
CA ALA A 256 6.48 18.86 -1.53
C ALA A 256 5.16 18.46 -0.83
N PRO A 257 5.15 18.23 0.50
CA PRO A 257 3.97 17.77 1.24
C PRO A 257 2.74 18.67 1.07
N GLU A 258 2.94 19.98 0.95
CA GLU A 258 1.88 20.99 0.88
C GLU A 258 1.07 20.89 -0.42
N GLU A 259 1.73 20.54 -1.52
CA GLU A 259 1.12 20.44 -2.85
C GLU A 259 0.57 19.04 -3.14
N LYS A 260 1.10 18.02 -2.44
CA LYS A 260 0.81 16.60 -2.68
C LYS A 260 -0.68 16.27 -2.61
N GLY A 261 -1.41 16.79 -1.63
CA GLY A 261 -2.82 16.49 -1.42
C GLY A 261 -3.73 17.01 -2.54
N SER A 262 -3.49 18.24 -3.01
CA SER A 262 -4.25 18.85 -4.11
C SER A 262 -3.92 18.15 -5.44
N PHE A 263 -2.64 17.89 -5.68
CA PHE A 263 -2.16 17.19 -6.87
C PHE A 263 -2.81 15.81 -7.03
N ILE A 264 -2.73 14.98 -5.98
CA ILE A 264 -3.31 13.62 -5.98
C ILE A 264 -4.81 13.68 -6.25
N ARG A 265 -5.54 14.59 -5.59
CA ARG A 265 -7.00 14.70 -5.75
C ARG A 265 -7.40 15.01 -7.19
N LYS A 266 -6.72 15.96 -7.83
CA LYS A 266 -6.99 16.33 -9.22
C LYS A 266 -6.63 15.21 -10.19
N ALA A 267 -5.46 14.60 -10.02
CA ALA A 267 -5.00 13.51 -10.89
C ALA A 267 -5.89 12.27 -10.79
N ALA A 268 -6.32 11.94 -9.57
CA ALA A 268 -7.23 10.83 -9.32
C ALA A 268 -8.60 11.06 -9.98
N ALA A 269 -9.22 12.22 -9.76
CA ALA A 269 -10.51 12.55 -10.38
C ALA A 269 -10.43 12.53 -11.91
N ALA A 270 -9.38 13.11 -12.50
CA ALA A 270 -9.18 13.07 -13.93
C ALA A 270 -8.99 11.62 -14.46
N LEU A 271 -8.33 10.74 -13.70
CA LEU A 271 -8.15 9.34 -14.07
C LEU A 271 -9.47 8.55 -13.98
N GLU A 272 -10.29 8.81 -12.96
CA GLU A 272 -11.63 8.22 -12.85
C GLU A 272 -12.47 8.59 -14.08
N ASP A 273 -12.50 9.87 -14.46
CA ASP A 273 -13.22 10.35 -15.64
C ASP A 273 -12.71 9.69 -16.94
N LEU A 274 -11.39 9.67 -17.15
CA LEU A 274 -10.77 9.11 -18.37
C LEU A 274 -10.97 7.61 -18.50
N THR A 275 -11.07 6.88 -17.38
CA THR A 275 -11.30 5.43 -17.39
C THR A 275 -12.79 5.06 -17.43
N GLY A 276 -13.69 6.04 -17.51
CA GLY A 276 -15.12 5.81 -17.39
C GLY A 276 -15.47 5.20 -16.03
N HIS A 277 -14.71 5.57 -15.00
CA HIS A 277 -14.75 5.08 -13.64
C HIS A 277 -14.40 3.58 -13.48
N GLN A 278 -13.74 2.93 -14.44
CA GLN A 278 -13.25 1.56 -14.22
C GLN A 278 -12.14 1.48 -13.16
N LEU A 279 -11.51 2.62 -12.86
CA LEU A 279 -10.68 2.82 -11.68
C LEU A 279 -11.40 3.77 -10.72
N LEU A 280 -11.35 3.46 -9.44
CA LEU A 280 -11.92 4.29 -8.37
C LEU A 280 -10.89 4.62 -7.31
N ASN A 281 -10.72 5.89 -7.00
CA ASN A 281 -9.82 6.35 -5.95
C ASN A 281 -10.48 6.21 -4.58
N THR A 282 -9.83 5.49 -3.67
CA THR A 282 -10.31 5.29 -2.31
C THR A 282 -9.21 5.52 -1.27
N VAL A 283 -9.58 6.05 -0.10
CA VAL A 283 -8.64 6.27 1.01
C VAL A 283 -8.36 4.99 1.80
N ASP A 284 -9.31 4.05 1.79
CA ASP A 284 -9.23 2.73 2.39
C ASP A 284 -9.89 1.70 1.46
N GLY A 285 -9.66 0.40 1.71
CA GLY A 285 -10.19 -0.68 0.88
C GLY A 285 -9.53 -0.78 -0.51
N TYR A 286 -8.54 0.06 -0.81
CA TYR A 286 -7.80 0.01 -2.05
C TYR A 286 -7.05 -1.32 -2.21
N GLU A 287 -6.88 -1.69 -3.46
CA GLU A 287 -6.28 -2.95 -3.89
C GLU A 287 -4.99 -2.70 -4.67
N ILE A 288 -4.85 -1.48 -5.16
CA ILE A 288 -3.77 -1.02 -6.01
C ILE A 288 -3.26 0.31 -5.48
N GLU A 289 -1.95 0.51 -5.53
CA GLU A 289 -1.36 1.84 -5.42
C GLU A 289 -0.72 2.22 -6.75
N LEU A 290 -1.20 3.31 -7.34
CA LEU A 290 -0.56 3.97 -8.47
C LEU A 290 0.54 4.88 -7.92
N ARG A 291 1.79 4.51 -8.18
CA ARG A 291 2.95 5.18 -7.62
C ARG A 291 3.66 6.01 -8.68
N LEU A 292 3.84 7.29 -8.35
CA LEU A 292 4.60 8.26 -9.13
C LEU A 292 5.90 8.58 -8.41
N THR A 293 7.04 8.37 -9.08
CA THR A 293 8.36 8.70 -8.54
C THR A 293 8.98 9.81 -9.36
N LYS A 294 9.42 10.89 -8.71
CA LYS A 294 10.10 11.99 -9.39
C LYS A 294 11.48 11.59 -9.89
N ASN A 295 11.72 11.78 -11.17
CA ASN A 295 13.01 11.64 -11.83
C ASN A 295 13.91 12.86 -11.54
N ALA A 296 15.20 12.73 -11.81
CA ALA A 296 16.17 13.83 -11.62
C ALA A 296 15.88 15.05 -12.50
N ASP A 297 15.26 14.86 -13.67
CA ASP A 297 14.83 15.91 -14.59
C ASP A 297 13.49 16.56 -14.20
N GLY A 298 12.93 16.19 -13.05
CA GLY A 298 11.67 16.73 -12.54
C GLY A 298 10.41 16.02 -13.08
N THR A 299 10.54 15.17 -14.09
CA THR A 299 9.42 14.37 -14.63
C THR A 299 9.01 13.26 -13.66
N LEU A 300 7.85 12.65 -13.88
CA LEU A 300 7.33 11.55 -13.06
C LEU A 300 7.42 10.21 -13.79
N TYR A 301 7.81 9.19 -13.05
CA TYR A 301 7.80 7.80 -13.47
C TYR A 301 6.59 7.07 -12.88
N PRO A 302 5.65 6.57 -13.71
CA PRO A 302 4.47 5.83 -13.24
C PRO A 302 4.80 4.35 -12.99
N SER A 303 4.21 3.78 -11.95
CA SER A 303 4.30 2.36 -11.63
C SER A 303 3.07 1.92 -10.83
N CYS A 304 2.83 0.62 -10.74
CA CYS A 304 1.66 0.07 -10.06
C CYS A 304 2.08 -0.96 -9.00
N LYS A 305 1.63 -0.80 -7.76
CA LYS A 305 1.79 -1.79 -6.70
C LYS A 305 0.46 -2.51 -6.48
N LEU A 306 0.45 -3.83 -6.64
CA LEU A 306 -0.72 -4.66 -6.38
C LEU A 306 -0.71 -5.17 -4.93
N PHE A 307 -1.71 -4.79 -4.13
CA PHE A 307 -1.96 -5.35 -2.80
C PHE A 307 -2.78 -6.64 -2.85
N THR A 308 -3.36 -6.96 -4.00
CA THR A 308 -4.01 -8.24 -4.28
C THR A 308 -3.03 -9.42 -4.31
N ILE A 309 -1.74 -9.16 -4.49
CA ILE A 309 -0.67 -10.16 -4.36
C ILE A 309 -0.28 -10.29 -2.88
N PRO A 310 -0.56 -11.44 -2.22
CA PRO A 310 -0.25 -11.63 -0.82
C PRO A 310 1.26 -11.83 -0.62
N MET A 311 1.94 -10.77 -0.18
CA MET A 311 3.38 -10.79 0.07
C MET A 311 3.74 -11.50 1.38
N ARG A 312 3.75 -12.84 1.37
CA ARG A 312 3.88 -13.66 2.60
C ARG A 312 5.30 -13.86 3.11
N ARG A 313 6.35 -13.45 2.39
CA ARG A 313 7.74 -13.73 2.79
C ARG A 313 8.12 -13.21 4.19
N PHE A 314 7.45 -12.15 4.66
CA PHE A 314 7.64 -11.58 6.00
C PHE A 314 6.40 -11.69 6.88
N SER A 315 5.49 -12.64 6.62
CA SER A 315 4.25 -12.81 7.38
C SER A 315 4.45 -13.12 8.86
N TYR A 316 5.66 -13.53 9.24
CA TYR A 316 6.07 -13.72 10.63
C TYR A 316 6.12 -12.41 11.41
N ARG A 317 6.30 -11.26 10.75
CA ARG A 317 6.40 -9.95 11.41
C ARG A 317 5.00 -9.47 11.81
N LYS A 318 4.51 -9.97 12.95
CA LYS A 318 3.27 -9.55 13.60
C LYS A 318 3.47 -8.26 14.39
N GLU A 319 4.65 -8.14 14.99
CA GLU A 319 4.98 -7.06 15.90
C GLU A 319 6.22 -6.27 15.44
N SER A 320 6.25 -4.98 15.76
CA SER A 320 7.41 -4.13 15.53
C SER A 320 7.51 -2.97 16.54
N ILE A 321 8.68 -2.34 16.58
CA ILE A 321 8.94 -1.08 17.29
C ILE A 321 9.62 -0.10 16.33
N ALA A 322 9.65 1.20 16.67
CA ALA A 322 10.22 2.25 15.80
C ALA A 322 11.67 1.97 15.36
N ALA A 323 12.49 1.40 16.24
CA ALA A 323 13.90 1.06 15.97
C ALA A 323 14.09 -0.28 15.23
N SER A 324 13.01 -0.99 14.88
CA SER A 324 13.12 -2.30 14.23
C SER A 324 13.74 -2.19 12.83
N ILE A 325 14.75 -3.02 12.57
CA ILE A 325 15.26 -3.20 11.21
C ILE A 325 14.16 -3.74 10.29
N HIS A 326 14.14 -3.25 9.05
CA HIS A 326 13.25 -3.78 8.03
C HIS A 326 13.67 -5.22 7.65
N PRO A 327 12.75 -6.20 7.58
CA PRO A 327 13.10 -7.59 7.28
C PRO A 327 13.91 -7.80 5.99
N ALA A 328 13.58 -7.07 4.91
CA ALA A 328 14.36 -7.12 3.67
C ALA A 328 15.83 -6.71 3.84
N ASN A 329 16.14 -5.80 4.77
CA ASN A 329 17.52 -5.42 5.07
C ASN A 329 18.20 -6.50 5.92
N ALA A 330 17.51 -7.06 6.92
CA ALA A 330 18.04 -8.18 7.68
C ALA A 330 18.34 -9.40 6.78
N ALA A 331 17.42 -9.73 5.86
CA ALA A 331 17.62 -10.76 4.84
C ALA A 331 18.82 -10.46 3.94
N LEU A 332 18.98 -9.20 3.49
CA LEU A 332 20.15 -8.77 2.73
C LEU A 332 21.44 -8.96 3.53
N PHE A 333 21.45 -8.60 4.81
CA PHE A 333 22.64 -8.73 5.65
C PHE A 333 23.05 -10.18 5.83
N MET A 334 22.07 -11.07 6.06
CA MET A 334 22.35 -12.51 6.14
C MET A 334 22.87 -13.04 4.81
N LYS A 335 22.36 -12.54 3.67
CA LYS A 335 22.83 -12.95 2.35
C LYS A 335 24.26 -12.46 2.06
N LEU A 336 24.60 -11.23 2.44
CA LEU A 336 25.98 -10.72 2.37
C LEU A 336 26.93 -11.51 3.28
N ALA A 337 26.44 -11.93 4.45
CA ALA A 337 27.21 -12.70 5.42
C ALA A 337 27.21 -14.22 5.16
N GLU A 338 26.53 -14.72 4.12
CA GLU A 338 26.18 -16.14 3.97
C GLU A 338 27.38 -17.09 4.07
N HIS A 339 28.52 -16.70 3.49
CA HIS A 339 29.76 -17.49 3.51
C HIS A 339 30.41 -17.61 4.90
N TYR A 340 30.02 -16.75 5.85
CA TYR A 340 30.53 -16.73 7.22
C TYR A 340 29.59 -17.43 8.21
N LEU A 341 28.37 -17.77 7.78
CA LEU A 341 27.36 -18.43 8.60
C LEU A 341 27.53 -19.94 8.59
N LYS A 342 27.30 -20.57 9.75
CA LYS A 342 27.44 -22.01 9.94
C LYS A 342 26.07 -22.68 10.14
N LYS A 343 25.86 -23.81 9.47
CA LYS A 343 24.69 -24.66 9.73
C LYS A 343 24.78 -25.26 11.13
N GLY A 344 23.69 -25.18 11.89
CA GLY A 344 23.65 -25.68 13.27
C GLY A 344 24.48 -24.86 14.27
N ALA A 345 24.89 -23.64 13.92
CA ALA A 345 25.64 -22.79 14.84
C ALA A 345 24.80 -22.35 16.04
N GLN A 346 25.48 -22.14 17.17
CA GLN A 346 24.92 -21.46 18.33
C GLN A 346 25.04 -19.96 18.11
N VAL A 347 23.91 -19.24 18.18
CA VAL A 347 23.84 -17.84 17.76
C VAL A 347 23.32 -16.96 18.89
N LEU A 348 23.97 -15.81 19.09
CA LEU A 348 23.55 -14.79 20.03
C LEU A 348 23.26 -13.47 19.32
N ASP A 349 22.13 -12.84 19.62
CA ASP A 349 21.88 -11.43 19.31
C ASP A 349 21.78 -10.63 20.62
N PRO A 350 22.84 -9.89 20.99
CA PRO A 350 22.90 -9.07 22.20
C PRO A 350 21.91 -7.91 22.27
N CYS A 351 21.34 -7.47 21.15
CA CYS A 351 20.44 -6.33 21.04
C CYS A 351 19.32 -6.67 20.06
N CYS A 352 18.57 -7.73 20.39
CA CYS A 352 17.73 -8.42 19.42
C CYS A 352 16.49 -7.63 18.98
N GLY A 353 16.05 -6.63 19.75
CA GLY A 353 14.79 -5.93 19.53
C GLY A 353 13.65 -6.93 19.39
N VAL A 354 12.94 -6.85 18.26
CA VAL A 354 11.81 -7.75 17.93
C VAL A 354 12.24 -9.03 17.20
N GLY A 355 13.52 -9.39 17.23
CA GLY A 355 14.03 -10.69 16.79
C GLY A 355 14.33 -10.84 15.30
N THR A 356 14.18 -9.78 14.50
CA THR A 356 14.25 -9.85 13.04
C THR A 356 15.56 -10.45 12.51
N MET A 357 16.71 -10.10 13.09
CA MET A 357 18.03 -10.58 12.63
C MET A 357 18.17 -12.09 12.81
N LEU A 358 17.83 -12.63 13.98
CA LEU A 358 17.88 -14.07 14.27
C LEU A 358 16.91 -14.88 13.37
N ILE A 359 15.71 -14.37 13.15
CA ILE A 359 14.72 -15.03 12.28
C ILE A 359 15.22 -15.11 10.83
N GLU A 360 15.71 -13.99 10.27
CA GLU A 360 16.25 -13.99 8.91
C GLU A 360 17.52 -14.85 8.80
N ARG A 361 18.34 -14.89 9.85
CA ARG A 361 19.53 -15.75 9.92
C ARG A 361 19.17 -17.22 9.79
N ASP A 362 18.23 -17.70 10.63
CA ASP A 362 17.81 -19.10 10.62
C ASP A 362 17.11 -19.50 9.31
N LEU A 363 16.34 -18.58 8.73
CA LEU A 363 15.65 -18.81 7.47
C LEU A 363 16.61 -18.98 6.28
N LEU A 364 17.77 -18.32 6.31
CA LEU A 364 18.79 -18.46 5.27
C LEU A 364 19.66 -19.72 5.49
N VAL A 365 20.26 -19.82 6.68
CA VAL A 365 21.10 -20.96 7.08
C VAL A 365 20.56 -21.47 8.41
N PRO A 366 19.98 -22.69 8.47
CA PRO A 366 19.39 -23.21 9.72
C PRO A 366 20.39 -23.22 10.88
N ALA A 367 20.00 -22.63 12.00
CA ALA A 367 20.77 -22.53 13.23
C ALA A 367 20.54 -23.74 14.14
N GLY A 368 21.42 -23.88 15.14
CA GLY A 368 21.13 -24.67 16.33
C GLY A 368 20.41 -23.78 17.35
N ASP A 369 20.91 -23.76 18.58
CA ASP A 369 20.35 -22.90 19.62
C ASP A 369 20.57 -21.41 19.31
N MET A 370 19.50 -20.63 19.42
CA MET A 370 19.54 -19.18 19.24
C MET A 370 19.07 -18.45 20.50
N TYR A 371 19.76 -17.36 20.84
CA TYR A 371 19.44 -16.51 21.98
C TYR A 371 19.36 -15.06 21.54
N GLY A 372 18.31 -14.36 21.95
CA GLY A 372 18.16 -12.93 21.74
C GLY A 372 18.00 -12.21 23.07
N LEU A 373 18.83 -11.19 23.28
CA LEU A 373 18.81 -10.36 24.48
C LEU A 373 18.35 -8.95 24.11
N ASP A 374 17.50 -8.38 24.95
CA ASP A 374 17.19 -6.95 24.87
C ASP A 374 16.83 -6.41 26.25
N ILE A 375 17.26 -5.18 26.53
CA ILE A 375 16.92 -4.47 27.77
C ILE A 375 15.46 -4.02 27.79
N PHE A 376 14.85 -3.82 26.62
CA PHE A 376 13.47 -3.38 26.51
C PHE A 376 12.52 -4.59 26.50
N GLY A 377 11.89 -4.87 27.65
CA GLY A 377 11.05 -6.05 27.84
C GLY A 377 9.91 -6.20 26.83
N GLU A 378 9.32 -5.09 26.36
CA GLU A 378 8.28 -5.13 25.33
C GLU A 378 8.82 -5.66 23.99
N ALA A 379 10.05 -5.31 23.61
CA ALA A 379 10.67 -5.83 22.40
C ALA A 379 10.87 -7.34 22.46
N VAL A 380 11.27 -7.87 23.62
CA VAL A 380 11.42 -9.31 23.89
C VAL A 380 10.09 -10.06 23.76
N ILE A 381 9.00 -9.51 24.30
CA ILE A 381 7.65 -10.08 24.15
C ILE A 381 7.26 -10.13 22.67
N LYS A 382 7.44 -9.01 21.96
CA LYS A 382 7.18 -8.90 20.51
C LYS A 382 8.06 -9.85 19.69
N ALA A 383 9.30 -10.07 20.10
CA ALA A 383 10.22 -11.01 19.45
C ALA A 383 9.72 -12.46 19.55
N ARG A 384 9.18 -12.86 20.71
CA ARG A 384 8.58 -14.19 20.90
C ARG A 384 7.38 -14.40 19.98
N GLU A 385 6.50 -13.41 19.84
CA GLU A 385 5.36 -13.49 18.92
C GLU A 385 5.81 -13.59 17.46
N ASN A 386 6.82 -12.82 17.06
CA ASN A 386 7.39 -12.90 15.71
C ASN A 386 8.04 -14.26 15.43
N ALA A 387 8.81 -14.80 16.37
CA ALA A 387 9.45 -16.11 16.21
C ALA A 387 8.43 -17.25 16.19
N LYS A 388 7.39 -17.18 17.04
CA LYS A 388 6.25 -18.12 17.01
C LYS A 388 5.58 -18.10 15.63
N ALA A 389 5.31 -16.91 15.09
CA ALA A 389 4.72 -16.76 13.76
C ALA A 389 5.67 -17.20 12.62
N ALA A 390 6.99 -17.20 12.86
CA ALA A 390 8.00 -17.76 11.94
C ALA A 390 8.16 -19.29 12.07
N GLY A 391 7.52 -19.91 13.07
CA GLY A 391 7.71 -21.32 13.41
C GLY A 391 9.11 -21.64 13.95
N ARG A 392 9.77 -20.67 14.61
CA ARG A 392 11.15 -20.76 15.08
C ARG A 392 11.25 -20.79 16.58
N GLN A 393 12.13 -21.66 17.09
CA GLN A 393 12.45 -21.73 18.51
C GLN A 393 13.67 -20.84 18.77
N ILE A 394 13.43 -19.68 19.41
CA ILE A 394 14.47 -18.72 19.77
C ILE A 394 14.28 -18.35 21.24
N ASN A 395 15.36 -18.40 22.01
CA ASN A 395 15.36 -18.09 23.43
C ASN A 395 15.51 -16.57 23.64
N TYR A 396 14.39 -15.86 23.70
CA TYR A 396 14.40 -14.43 24.00
C TYR A 396 14.37 -14.14 25.51
N ILE A 397 15.33 -13.35 25.97
CA ILE A 397 15.54 -13.05 27.39
C ILE A 397 15.60 -11.53 27.56
N ASN A 398 14.76 -10.99 28.45
CA ASN A 398 14.88 -9.60 28.86
C ASN A 398 16.05 -9.48 29.85
N ARG A 399 17.19 -9.04 29.35
CA ARG A 399 18.46 -8.99 30.07
C ARG A 399 19.39 -8.01 29.37
N ASP A 400 20.20 -7.31 30.15
CA ASP A 400 21.36 -6.60 29.62
C ASP A 400 22.42 -7.61 29.16
N PHE A 401 22.96 -7.43 27.97
CA PHE A 401 24.06 -8.25 27.46
C PHE A 401 25.27 -8.26 28.38
N PHE A 402 25.53 -7.15 29.10
CA PHE A 402 26.67 -7.03 29.99
C PHE A 402 26.53 -7.84 31.28
N ASP A 403 25.30 -8.16 31.68
CA ASP A 403 24.98 -9.00 32.85
C ASP A 403 24.60 -10.43 32.44
N PHE A 404 24.62 -10.73 31.15
CA PHE A 404 24.27 -12.06 30.66
C PHE A 404 25.31 -13.08 31.08
N THR A 405 24.86 -14.30 31.38
CA THR A 405 25.72 -15.45 31.67
C THR A 405 25.17 -16.67 30.96
N HIS A 406 26.06 -17.49 30.42
CA HIS A 406 25.68 -18.72 29.74
C HIS A 406 26.78 -19.78 29.85
N LYS A 407 26.41 -21.06 29.84
CA LYS A 407 27.36 -22.16 30.08
C LYS A 407 28.28 -22.45 28.90
N TYR A 408 27.85 -22.15 27.68
CA TYR A 408 28.61 -22.43 26.47
C TYR A 408 28.85 -21.18 25.64
N LEU A 409 29.84 -21.26 24.76
CA LEU A 409 30.20 -20.24 23.80
C LEU A 409 29.36 -20.35 22.52
N PHE A 410 29.20 -19.24 21.81
CA PHE A 410 28.48 -19.11 20.56
C PHE A 410 29.44 -19.17 19.37
N ASP A 411 28.98 -19.77 18.27
CA ASP A 411 29.70 -19.74 17.00
C ASP A 411 29.57 -18.35 16.33
N GLU A 412 28.44 -17.69 16.56
CA GLU A 412 28.07 -16.43 15.92
C GLU A 412 27.46 -15.43 16.91
N ILE A 413 27.86 -14.16 16.80
CA ILE A 413 27.16 -13.02 17.40
C ILE A 413 26.64 -12.14 16.27
N ILE A 414 25.32 -12.02 16.11
CA ILE A 414 24.71 -11.20 15.05
C ILE A 414 23.86 -10.11 15.66
N THR A 415 24.04 -8.85 15.29
CA THR A 415 23.24 -7.78 15.90
C THR A 415 23.15 -6.51 15.07
N ASN A 416 22.00 -5.84 15.22
CA ASN A 416 21.76 -4.47 14.79
C ASN A 416 22.10 -3.55 15.96
N MET A 417 23.29 -2.96 15.94
CA MET A 417 23.81 -2.17 17.06
C MET A 417 22.90 -0.97 17.36
N PRO A 418 22.69 -0.63 18.64
CA PRO A 418 21.85 0.50 19.01
C PRO A 418 22.47 1.81 18.52
N LEU A 419 21.61 2.71 18.03
CA LEU A 419 22.02 4.07 17.72
C LEU A 419 22.49 4.79 18.99
N ARG A 420 23.42 5.73 18.83
CA ARG A 420 23.92 6.57 19.94
C ARG A 420 22.80 7.26 20.72
N GLY A 421 21.74 7.70 20.05
CA GLY A 421 20.62 8.38 20.69
C GLY A 421 21.08 9.64 21.44
N LYS A 422 20.77 9.72 22.74
CA LYS A 422 21.16 10.84 23.61
C LYS A 422 22.52 10.69 24.28
N LYS A 423 23.23 9.56 24.07
CA LYS A 423 24.52 9.29 24.73
C LYS A 423 25.59 10.29 24.32
N THR A 424 26.50 10.61 25.24
CA THR A 424 27.74 11.34 24.91
C THR A 424 28.66 10.46 24.04
N ARG A 425 29.73 11.05 23.51
CA ARG A 425 30.70 10.29 22.72
C ARG A 425 31.45 9.29 23.61
N GLU A 426 31.72 9.68 24.84
CA GLU A 426 32.43 8.93 25.87
C GLU A 426 31.58 7.74 26.35
N GLU A 427 30.28 7.94 26.59
CA GLU A 427 29.34 6.86 26.93
C GLU A 427 29.21 5.85 25.80
N GLN A 428 29.18 6.33 24.55
CA GLN A 428 29.14 5.44 23.38
C GLN A 428 30.45 4.66 23.22
N ASP A 429 31.60 5.30 23.44
CA ASP A 429 32.90 4.63 23.44
C ASP A 429 32.99 3.52 24.50
N ALA A 430 32.54 3.82 25.72
CA ALA A 430 32.48 2.88 26.83
C ALA A 430 31.58 1.69 26.51
N PHE A 431 30.39 1.94 25.93
CA PHE A 431 29.49 0.90 25.45
C PHE A 431 30.16 -0.04 24.45
N TYR A 432 30.83 0.51 23.42
CA TYR A 432 31.54 -0.32 22.44
C TYR A 432 32.71 -1.09 23.07
N SER A 433 33.45 -0.49 24.01
CA SER A 433 34.52 -1.21 24.73
C SER A 433 33.95 -2.41 25.46
N GLN A 434 32.95 -2.18 26.31
CA GLN A 434 32.31 -3.21 27.12
C GLN A 434 31.64 -4.29 26.26
N PHE A 435 31.08 -3.91 25.11
CA PHE A 435 30.52 -4.85 24.13
C PHE A 435 31.58 -5.82 23.60
N PHE A 436 32.73 -5.33 23.16
CA PHE A 436 33.79 -6.20 22.63
C PHE A 436 34.42 -7.09 23.71
N ASP A 437 34.61 -6.54 24.92
CA ASP A 437 35.04 -7.30 26.11
C ASP A 437 34.06 -8.45 26.42
N CYS A 438 32.75 -8.15 26.42
CA CYS A 438 31.71 -9.12 26.73
C CYS A 438 31.56 -10.16 25.61
N ALA A 439 31.55 -9.73 24.35
CA ALA A 439 31.54 -10.62 23.19
C ALA A 439 32.72 -11.61 23.23
N GLY A 440 33.88 -11.19 23.76
CA GLY A 440 35.08 -12.03 23.87
C GLY A 440 34.88 -13.22 24.79
N LYS A 441 34.05 -13.07 25.82
CA LYS A 441 33.69 -14.13 26.76
C LYS A 441 32.68 -15.12 26.18
N PHE A 442 31.92 -14.72 25.16
CA PHE A 442 30.83 -15.51 24.60
C PHE A 442 31.15 -16.11 23.24
N LEU A 443 32.04 -15.53 22.44
CA LEU A 443 32.35 -16.01 21.11
C LEU A 443 33.44 -17.10 21.14
N LYS A 444 33.22 -18.22 20.46
CA LYS A 444 34.24 -19.26 20.23
C LYS A 444 35.43 -18.69 19.48
N ASN A 445 36.61 -19.26 19.70
CA ASN A 445 37.74 -19.06 18.80
C ASN A 445 37.36 -19.54 17.39
N GLY A 446 37.68 -18.75 16.37
CA GLY A 446 37.20 -18.96 15.00
C GLY A 446 35.74 -18.58 14.75
N GLY A 447 35.02 -18.07 15.76
CA GLY A 447 33.66 -17.57 15.60
C GLY A 447 33.60 -16.19 14.94
N HIS A 448 32.41 -15.82 14.47
CA HIS A 448 32.16 -14.56 13.76
C HIS A 448 31.19 -13.63 14.47
N MET A 449 31.46 -12.33 14.44
CA MET A 449 30.47 -11.29 14.74
C MET A 449 30.01 -10.64 13.43
N ILE A 450 28.69 -10.48 13.28
CA ILE A 450 28.06 -9.75 12.18
C ILE A 450 27.35 -8.54 12.78
N LEU A 451 27.97 -7.37 12.64
CA LEU A 451 27.54 -6.14 13.31
C LEU A 451 27.02 -5.14 12.28
N TYR A 452 25.75 -4.74 12.38
CA TYR A 452 25.23 -3.61 11.60
C TYR A 452 25.24 -2.34 12.46
N SER A 453 25.95 -1.30 12.03
CA SER A 453 26.17 -0.09 12.82
C SER A 453 26.51 1.14 11.97
N ASN A 454 26.16 2.34 12.45
CA ASN A 454 26.64 3.61 11.91
C ASN A 454 27.86 4.20 12.65
N GLU A 455 28.41 3.45 13.60
CA GLU A 455 29.50 3.89 14.49
C GLU A 455 30.83 3.21 14.11
N GLY A 456 31.15 3.18 12.80
CA GLY A 456 32.30 2.46 12.28
C GLY A 456 33.65 2.87 12.88
N GLY A 457 33.78 4.14 13.31
CA GLY A 457 34.96 4.61 14.03
C GLY A 457 35.18 3.90 15.36
N PHE A 458 34.10 3.62 16.11
CA PHE A 458 34.18 2.88 17.37
C PHE A 458 34.46 1.40 17.14
N VAL A 459 33.82 0.77 16.15
CA VAL A 459 34.11 -0.61 15.75
C VAL A 459 35.60 -0.76 15.42
N LYS A 460 36.13 0.09 14.52
CA LYS A 460 37.55 0.06 14.12
C LYS A 460 38.50 0.35 15.28
N LYS A 461 38.11 1.21 16.24
CA LYS A 461 38.87 1.44 17.47
C LYS A 461 38.94 0.17 18.32
N GLN A 462 37.83 -0.52 18.54
CA GLN A 462 37.81 -1.73 19.36
C GLN A 462 38.60 -2.88 18.74
N LEU A 463 38.58 -3.01 17.41
CA LEU A 463 39.42 -3.98 16.69
C LEU A 463 40.93 -3.72 16.84
N ARG A 464 41.36 -2.47 17.09
CA ARG A 464 42.77 -2.16 17.41
C ARG A 464 43.13 -2.49 18.85
N ARG A 465 42.17 -2.39 19.77
CA ARG A 465 42.37 -2.64 21.21
C ARG A 465 42.32 -4.13 21.56
N HIS A 466 41.49 -4.89 20.84
CA HIS A 466 41.25 -6.31 21.06
C HIS A 466 41.90 -7.11 19.93
N THR A 467 43.18 -7.44 20.10
CA THR A 467 43.99 -8.08 19.05
C THR A 467 43.54 -9.50 18.69
N GLU A 468 42.69 -10.12 19.50
CA GLU A 468 42.02 -11.38 19.22
C GLU A 468 40.97 -11.26 18.12
N TYR A 469 40.48 -10.06 17.80
CA TYR A 469 39.55 -9.82 16.71
C TYR A 469 40.25 -9.31 15.46
N ARG A 470 39.63 -9.59 14.31
CA ARG A 470 40.04 -9.08 13.01
C ARG A 470 38.82 -8.73 12.17
N LEU A 471 38.85 -7.57 11.51
CA LEU A 471 37.90 -7.27 10.44
C LEU A 471 38.18 -8.22 9.27
N ILE A 472 37.19 -9.05 8.93
CA ILE A 472 37.23 -9.93 7.77
C ILE A 472 36.66 -9.20 6.55
N ASP A 473 35.51 -8.55 6.74
CA ASP A 473 34.79 -7.89 5.65
C ASP A 473 33.99 -6.67 6.16
N GLU A 474 33.71 -5.72 5.25
CA GLU A 474 32.97 -4.49 5.54
C GLU A 474 32.10 -4.10 4.34
N PHE A 475 30.78 -4.08 4.53
CA PHE A 475 29.81 -3.75 3.49
C PHE A 475 29.16 -2.39 3.79
N CYS A 476 29.35 -1.41 2.91
CA CYS A 476 28.67 -0.11 3.00
C CYS A 476 27.19 -0.27 2.67
N ILE A 477 26.29 -0.15 3.65
CA ILE A 477 24.84 -0.34 3.46
C ILE A 477 24.16 0.99 3.12
N ARG A 478 24.54 2.06 3.83
CA ARG A 478 24.04 3.42 3.59
C ARG A 478 25.16 4.41 3.79
N GLU A 479 25.74 4.86 2.68
CA GLU A 479 26.91 5.75 2.70
C GLU A 479 26.60 7.09 3.39
N LYS A 480 25.49 7.74 3.05
CA LYS A 480 25.12 9.06 3.59
C LYS A 480 24.97 9.09 5.10
N GLU A 481 24.39 8.03 5.66
CA GLU A 481 24.17 7.89 7.10
C GLU A 481 25.27 7.08 7.80
N GLY A 482 26.30 6.67 7.05
CA GLY A 482 27.47 5.96 7.56
C GLY A 482 27.18 4.57 8.11
N PHE A 483 26.12 3.88 7.66
CA PHE A 483 25.82 2.51 8.11
C PHE A 483 26.57 1.46 7.32
N TYR A 484 27.21 0.54 8.05
CA TYR A 484 27.96 -0.58 7.52
C TYR A 484 27.56 -1.88 8.20
N LEU A 485 27.74 -2.99 7.48
CA LEU A 485 27.73 -4.34 8.04
C LEU A 485 29.19 -4.80 8.15
N PHE A 486 29.65 -5.07 9.37
CA PHE A 486 31.00 -5.53 9.67
C PHE A 486 30.99 -7.03 9.93
N ILE A 487 31.89 -7.76 9.29
CA ILE A 487 32.18 -9.16 9.60
C ILE A 487 33.50 -9.20 10.36
N VAL A 488 33.44 -9.61 11.62
CA VAL A 488 34.59 -9.66 12.52
C VAL A 488 34.84 -11.11 12.93
N GLY A 489 36.05 -11.63 12.71
CA GLY A 489 36.44 -12.96 13.20
C GLY A 489 37.21 -12.87 14.50
N LYS A 490 37.01 -13.86 15.38
CA LYS A 490 37.89 -14.11 16.54
C LYS A 490 38.96 -15.12 16.15
N LYS A 491 40.22 -14.81 16.47
CA LYS A 491 41.36 -15.69 16.17
C LYS A 491 41.21 -17.06 16.84
N GLY A 492 41.71 -18.07 16.13
CA GLY A 492 41.76 -19.48 16.56
C GLY A 492 42.65 -19.68 17.77
#